data_AF-A0A1E5GRU3-F1
#
_entry.id   AF-A0A1E5GRU3-F1
#
_cell.length_a   1.000
_cell.length_b   1.000
_cell.length_c   1.000
_cell.angle_alpha   90.00
_cell.angle_beta   90.00
_cell.angle_gamma   90.00
#
_symmetry.space_group_name_H-M   'P 1'
#
loop_
_entity.id
_entity.type
_entity.pdbx_description
1 polymer ?
#
loop_
_entity_poly.entity_id
_entity_poly.type
_entity_poly.pdbx_seq_one_letter_code
_entity_poly.pdbx_strand_id
1 'polypeptide(L)'
;MKKKRIVIGIIILLVIGGTWYMKREKDLAELHDIQTDLANYLYNNYRLYTVDKRKDEQLNSEYNKGKGTLTTEEFLKKSDELKEYSDIEKIEFTGYEISPMNTLEIKYKINDKIEKETSLDTISAETNKLLYRVGEHDGEGPFYLEKKENTTKLSTPENLIVYYEGGIK
;
A
#
# COMPACT_ATOMS: atom_id res chain seq x y z
N MET A 1 -12.19 -27.52 4.99
CA MET A 1 -11.54 -26.78 3.88
C MET A 1 -10.04 -26.76 4.10
N LYS A 2 -9.25 -27.24 3.14
CA LYS A 2 -7.79 -27.42 3.26
C LYS A 2 -7.12 -26.06 3.43
N LYS A 3 -6.46 -25.84 4.59
CA LYS A 3 -5.67 -24.65 4.88
C LYS A 3 -4.51 -24.60 3.86
N LYS A 4 -4.52 -23.63 2.92
CA LYS A 4 -3.37 -23.20 2.11
C LYS A 4 -2.32 -22.60 3.07
N ARG A 5 -1.67 -23.46 3.85
CA ARG A 5 -0.48 -23.15 4.64
C ARG A 5 0.70 -23.68 3.81
N ILE A 6 1.80 -22.91 3.71
CA ILE A 6 3.19 -23.34 3.40
C ILE A 6 3.87 -22.72 2.16
N VAL A 7 3.19 -22.12 1.16
CA VAL A 7 3.91 -21.83 -0.11
C VAL A 7 4.68 -20.49 -0.14
N ILE A 8 4.22 -19.43 0.54
CA ILE A 8 4.90 -18.11 0.49
C ILE A 8 6.29 -18.13 1.15
N GLY A 9 6.42 -18.84 2.29
CA GLY A 9 7.72 -19.06 2.92
C GLY A 9 8.67 -19.90 2.04
N ILE A 10 8.11 -20.79 1.21
CA ILE A 10 8.88 -21.53 0.21
C ILE A 10 9.34 -20.60 -0.92
N ILE A 11 8.53 -19.65 -1.40
CA ILE A 11 8.96 -18.67 -2.40
C ILE A 11 10.16 -17.86 -1.87
N ILE A 12 10.07 -17.31 -0.66
CA ILE A 12 11.17 -16.54 -0.05
C ILE A 12 12.44 -17.40 0.13
N LEU A 13 12.31 -18.66 0.58
CA LEU A 13 13.44 -19.58 0.76
C LEU A 13 14.05 -20.08 -0.57
N LEU A 14 13.25 -20.28 -1.61
CA LEU A 14 13.72 -20.73 -2.94
C LEU A 14 14.55 -19.66 -3.66
N VAL A 15 14.22 -18.38 -3.43
CA VAL A 15 14.97 -17.25 -3.98
C VAL A 15 16.39 -17.16 -3.38
N ILE A 16 16.54 -17.37 -2.06
CA ILE A 16 17.83 -17.29 -1.35
C ILE A 16 18.81 -18.39 -1.80
N GLY A 17 18.32 -19.52 -2.33
CA GLY A 17 19.10 -20.71 -2.68
C GLY A 17 19.67 -20.74 -4.11
N GLY A 18 19.54 -19.68 -4.91
CA GLY A 18 20.26 -19.53 -6.18
C GLY A 18 19.82 -20.40 -7.37
N THR A 19 18.66 -21.08 -7.31
CA THR A 19 18.11 -21.79 -8.47
C THR A 19 16.71 -21.28 -8.83
N TRP A 20 16.68 -20.27 -9.69
CA TRP A 20 15.47 -19.71 -10.29
C TRP A 20 14.90 -20.70 -11.33
N TYR A 21 13.98 -21.57 -10.92
CA TYR A 21 13.21 -22.42 -11.82
C TYR A 21 11.72 -22.12 -11.65
N MET A 22 11.21 -21.18 -12.47
CA MET A 22 9.79 -20.88 -12.58
C MET A 22 8.99 -22.12 -13.02
N LYS A 23 8.15 -22.67 -12.16
CA LYS A 23 7.03 -23.52 -12.60
C LYS A 23 5.83 -22.61 -12.85
N ARG A 24 5.95 -21.86 -13.96
CA ARG A 24 5.11 -20.71 -14.39
C ARG A 24 3.69 -20.63 -13.81
N GLU A 25 2.84 -21.64 -13.97
CA GLU A 25 1.42 -21.52 -13.62
C GLU A 25 1.11 -21.46 -12.11
N LYS A 26 1.76 -22.31 -11.30
CA LYS A 26 1.47 -22.36 -9.85
C LYS A 26 2.03 -21.13 -9.14
N ASP A 27 3.20 -20.70 -9.57
CA ASP A 27 3.90 -19.55 -8.98
C ASP A 27 3.20 -18.24 -9.38
N LEU A 28 2.71 -18.11 -10.62
CA LEU A 28 1.86 -16.98 -11.05
C LEU A 28 0.56 -16.91 -10.27
N ALA A 29 -0.11 -18.05 -10.05
CA ALA A 29 -1.34 -18.09 -9.24
C ALA A 29 -1.10 -17.62 -7.80
N GLU A 30 0.09 -17.89 -7.24
CA GLU A 30 0.44 -17.42 -5.90
C GLU A 30 0.78 -15.94 -5.86
N LEU A 31 1.47 -15.42 -6.88
CA LEU A 31 1.67 -13.98 -7.05
C LEU A 31 0.33 -13.24 -7.19
N HIS A 32 -0.64 -13.82 -7.89
CA HIS A 32 -2.01 -13.29 -7.99
C HIS A 32 -2.76 -13.33 -6.65
N ASP A 33 -2.64 -14.42 -5.89
CA ASP A 33 -3.21 -14.52 -4.53
C ASP A 33 -2.66 -13.38 -3.64
N ILE A 34 -1.35 -13.10 -3.73
CA ILE A 34 -0.69 -12.01 -2.98
C ILE A 34 -1.18 -10.63 -3.45
N GLN A 35 -1.24 -10.38 -4.76
CA GLN A 35 -1.77 -9.13 -5.32
C GLN A 35 -3.20 -8.87 -4.87
N THR A 36 -4.03 -9.91 -4.87
CA THR A 36 -5.43 -9.83 -4.45
C THR A 36 -5.53 -9.51 -2.96
N ASP A 37 -4.73 -10.16 -2.11
CA ASP A 37 -4.75 -9.90 -0.66
C ASP A 37 -4.25 -8.49 -0.32
N LEU A 38 -3.20 -8.01 -1.00
CA LEU A 38 -2.72 -6.61 -0.87
C LEU A 38 -3.77 -5.61 -1.39
N ALA A 39 -4.40 -5.88 -2.53
CA ALA A 39 -5.46 -5.01 -3.05
C ALA A 39 -6.66 -4.92 -2.11
N ASN A 40 -7.05 -6.06 -1.51
CA ASN A 40 -8.07 -6.10 -0.47
C ASN A 40 -7.64 -5.30 0.75
N TYR A 41 -6.39 -5.45 1.19
CA TYR A 41 -5.87 -4.69 2.32
C TYR A 41 -5.92 -3.18 2.06
N LEU A 42 -5.41 -2.71 0.92
CA LEU A 42 -5.41 -1.29 0.55
C LEU A 42 -6.84 -0.74 0.48
N TYR A 43 -7.72 -1.39 -0.28
CA TYR A 43 -9.11 -0.95 -0.47
C TYR A 43 -9.87 -0.83 0.85
N ASN A 44 -9.68 -1.79 1.76
CA ASN A 44 -10.41 -1.83 3.02
C ASN A 44 -9.85 -0.92 4.12
N ASN A 45 -8.55 -0.60 4.05
CA ASN A 45 -7.87 0.10 5.14
C ASN A 45 -7.45 1.52 4.77
N TYR A 46 -7.41 1.90 3.50
CA TYR A 46 -6.88 3.19 3.05
C TYR A 46 -7.84 3.95 2.15
N ARG A 47 -7.68 5.28 2.15
CA ARG A 47 -8.28 6.25 1.21
C ARG A 47 -7.20 7.20 0.72
N LEU A 48 -7.45 7.90 -0.37
CA LEU A 48 -6.57 8.97 -0.82
C LEU A 48 -7.05 10.31 -0.27
N TYR A 49 -6.12 11.23 -0.04
CA TYR A 49 -6.46 12.65 0.11
C TYR A 49 -5.52 13.54 -0.69
N THR A 50 -6.03 14.72 -1.02
CA THR A 50 -5.24 15.83 -1.56
C THR A 50 -5.38 17.07 -0.72
N VAL A 51 -4.38 17.95 -0.80
CA VAL A 51 -4.42 19.26 -0.16
C VAL A 51 -4.10 20.33 -1.21
N ASP A 52 -4.93 21.38 -1.28
CA ASP A 52 -4.62 22.54 -2.11
C ASP A 52 -3.36 23.25 -1.58
N LYS A 53 -2.32 23.29 -2.40
CA LYS A 53 -1.02 23.83 -2.03
C LYS A 53 -1.08 25.29 -1.57
N ARG A 54 -1.94 26.12 -2.18
CA ARG A 54 -2.05 27.55 -1.81
C ARG A 54 -2.73 27.71 -0.46
N LYS A 55 -3.78 26.93 -0.20
CA LYS A 55 -4.46 26.92 1.10
C LYS A 55 -3.54 26.39 2.20
N ASP A 56 -2.75 25.36 1.91
CA ASP A 56 -1.75 24.81 2.86
C ASP A 56 -0.64 25.81 3.16
N GLU A 57 -0.07 26.47 2.14
CA GLU A 57 0.94 27.53 2.31
C GLU A 57 0.39 28.70 3.14
N GLN A 58 -0.85 29.12 2.88
CA GLN A 58 -1.52 30.16 3.66
C GLN A 58 -1.68 29.73 5.12
N LEU A 59 -2.19 28.51 5.37
CA LEU A 59 -2.39 27.98 6.71
C LEU A 59 -1.07 27.87 7.48
N ASN A 60 -0.01 27.39 6.84
CA ASN A 60 1.33 27.33 7.41
C ASN A 60 1.89 28.71 7.75
N SER A 61 1.61 29.72 6.92
CA SER A 61 1.98 31.12 7.20
C SER A 61 1.20 31.70 8.38
N GLU A 62 -0.10 31.41 8.50
CA GLU A 62 -0.93 31.84 9.62
C GLU A 62 -0.52 31.17 10.94
N TYR A 63 -0.06 29.92 10.92
CA TYR A 63 0.48 29.23 12.09
C TYR A 63 1.91 29.66 12.45
N ASN A 64 2.76 29.89 11.44
CA ASN A 64 4.15 30.34 11.58
C ASN A 64 4.93 29.59 12.67
N LYS A 65 4.93 28.25 12.63
CA LYS A 65 5.60 27.38 13.62
C LYS A 65 5.19 27.69 15.07
N GLY A 66 3.92 28.02 15.29
CA GLY A 66 3.35 28.39 16.59
C GLY A 66 3.62 29.83 17.03
N LYS A 67 4.17 30.68 16.16
CA LYS A 67 4.39 32.13 16.41
C LYS A 67 3.40 33.02 15.66
N GLY A 68 2.45 32.43 14.95
CA GLY A 68 1.47 33.13 14.14
C GLY A 68 0.18 33.44 14.89
N THR A 69 -0.90 33.61 14.12
CA THR A 69 -2.23 33.95 14.63
C THR A 69 -3.04 32.73 15.05
N LEU A 70 -2.63 31.52 14.63
CA LEU A 70 -3.30 30.27 14.99
C LEU A 70 -2.58 29.56 16.14
N THR A 71 -3.36 28.99 17.04
CA THR A 71 -2.89 27.97 17.98
C THR A 71 -2.58 26.66 17.25
N THR A 72 -1.85 25.76 17.91
CA THR A 72 -1.58 24.42 17.37
C THR A 72 -2.86 23.63 17.14
N GLU A 73 -3.85 23.74 18.02
CA GLU A 73 -5.14 23.03 17.87
C GLU A 73 -5.92 23.53 16.66
N GLU A 74 -6.01 24.85 16.47
CA GLU A 74 -6.66 25.45 15.31
C GLU A 74 -5.94 25.09 14.01
N PHE A 75 -4.61 25.06 14.01
CA PHE A 75 -3.82 24.65 12.86
C PHE A 75 -4.09 23.19 12.47
N LEU A 76 -4.08 22.27 13.44
CA LEU A 76 -4.34 20.85 13.18
C LEU A 76 -5.77 20.64 12.64
N LYS A 77 -6.76 21.30 13.26
CA LYS A 77 -8.16 21.22 12.80
C LYS A 77 -8.31 21.74 11.37
N LYS A 78 -7.78 22.93 11.08
CA LYS A 78 -7.84 23.53 9.74
C LYS A 78 -7.10 22.69 8.70
N SER A 79 -5.95 22.10 9.08
CA SER A 79 -5.18 21.24 8.18
C SER A 79 -5.97 19.99 7.79
N ASP A 80 -6.70 19.39 8.73
CA ASP A 80 -7.59 18.26 8.45
C ASP A 80 -8.77 18.67 7.55
N GLU A 81 -9.36 19.85 7.80
CA GLU A 81 -10.44 20.41 6.96
C GLU A 81 -9.99 20.73 5.52
N LEU A 82 -8.69 20.92 5.27
CA LEU A 82 -8.16 21.13 3.92
C LEU A 82 -8.04 19.84 3.09
N LYS A 83 -8.17 18.66 3.72
CA LYS A 83 -8.04 17.38 3.02
C LYS A 83 -9.28 17.11 2.17
N GLU A 84 -9.06 16.93 0.87
CA GLU A 84 -10.07 16.48 -0.06
C GLU A 84 -9.90 14.98 -0.30
N TYR A 85 -10.83 14.18 0.22
CA TYR A 85 -10.76 12.72 0.17
C TYR A 85 -11.29 12.14 -1.14
N SER A 86 -10.67 11.05 -1.60
CA SER A 86 -11.13 10.25 -2.73
C SER A 86 -10.90 8.75 -2.50
N ASP A 87 -11.72 7.94 -3.16
CA ASP A 87 -11.65 6.49 -3.05
C ASP A 87 -10.54 5.90 -3.92
N ILE A 88 -10.15 4.67 -3.58
CA ILE A 88 -9.28 3.85 -4.45
C ILE A 88 -10.15 3.29 -5.57
N GLU A 89 -9.86 3.72 -6.79
CA GLU A 89 -10.56 3.33 -8.02
C GLU A 89 -9.69 2.43 -8.91
N LYS A 90 -8.38 2.39 -8.69
CA LYS A 90 -7.45 1.53 -9.42
C LYS A 90 -6.23 1.19 -8.58
N ILE A 91 -5.83 -0.08 -8.59
CA ILE A 91 -4.58 -0.60 -8.05
C ILE A 91 -3.90 -1.38 -9.17
N GLU A 92 -2.80 -0.85 -9.68
CA GLU A 92 -2.02 -1.48 -10.75
C GLU A 92 -0.70 -1.99 -10.21
N PHE A 93 -0.52 -3.30 -10.21
CA PHE A 93 0.76 -3.92 -9.85
C PHE A 93 1.74 -3.78 -11.02
N THR A 94 2.97 -3.39 -10.73
CA THR A 94 3.97 -3.06 -11.75
C THR A 94 5.22 -3.94 -11.67
N GLY A 95 5.39 -4.69 -10.59
CA GLY A 95 6.48 -5.65 -10.50
C GLY A 95 6.70 -6.25 -9.13
N TYR A 96 7.65 -7.18 -9.12
CA TYR A 96 8.20 -7.81 -7.94
C TYR A 96 9.73 -7.73 -7.98
N GLU A 97 10.34 -7.54 -6.83
CA GLU A 97 11.78 -7.54 -6.67
C GLU A 97 12.15 -8.25 -5.37
N ILE A 98 13.35 -8.82 -5.35
CA ILE A 98 13.96 -9.33 -4.12
C ILE A 98 15.00 -8.32 -3.67
N SER A 99 14.76 -7.71 -2.52
CA SER A 99 15.70 -6.76 -1.95
C SER A 99 17.01 -7.45 -1.56
N PRO A 100 18.11 -6.69 -1.37
CA PRO A 100 19.38 -7.25 -0.89
C PRO A 100 19.28 -7.99 0.46
N MET A 101 18.22 -7.73 1.23
CA MET A 101 17.90 -8.41 2.48
C MET A 101 17.06 -9.68 2.27
N ASN A 102 16.93 -10.17 1.04
CA ASN A 102 16.11 -11.32 0.65
C ASN A 102 14.63 -11.16 1.00
N THR A 103 14.11 -9.94 0.88
CA THR A 103 12.69 -9.63 1.14
C THR A 103 11.98 -9.43 -0.19
N LEU A 104 10.79 -10.03 -0.33
CA LEU A 104 9.95 -9.81 -1.51
C LEU A 104 9.31 -8.42 -1.42
N GLU A 105 9.55 -7.59 -2.42
CA GLU A 105 8.96 -6.26 -2.57
C GLU A 105 7.95 -6.26 -3.71
N ILE A 106 6.79 -5.66 -3.47
CA ILE A 106 5.73 -5.50 -4.46
C ILE A 106 5.63 -4.04 -4.84
N LYS A 107 5.73 -3.76 -6.14
CA LYS A 107 5.59 -2.43 -6.73
C LYS A 107 4.19 -2.26 -7.30
N TYR A 108 3.55 -1.14 -7.01
CA TYR A 108 2.19 -0.86 -7.48
C TYR A 108 1.90 0.64 -7.57
N LYS A 109 0.83 0.96 -8.30
CA LYS A 109 0.28 2.29 -8.50
C LYS A 109 -1.14 2.33 -7.98
N ILE A 110 -1.52 3.42 -7.33
CA ILE A 110 -2.90 3.69 -6.92
C ILE A 110 -3.43 4.88 -7.70
N ASN A 111 -4.58 4.70 -8.36
CA ASN A 111 -5.27 5.70 -9.18
C ASN A 111 -4.36 6.42 -10.20
N ASP A 112 -3.30 5.76 -10.68
CA ASP A 112 -2.26 6.33 -11.54
C ASP A 112 -1.57 7.59 -10.97
N LYS A 113 -1.65 7.77 -9.65
CA LYS A 113 -1.24 9.00 -8.94
C LYS A 113 -0.16 8.75 -7.90
N ILE A 114 -0.21 7.61 -7.21
CA ILE A 114 0.72 7.26 -6.13
C ILE A 114 1.46 5.99 -6.53
N GLU A 115 2.79 6.06 -6.61
CA GLU A 115 3.67 4.89 -6.75
C GLU A 115 4.10 4.41 -5.37
N LYS A 116 3.99 3.11 -5.12
CA LYS A 116 4.34 2.49 -3.84
C LYS A 116 5.13 1.21 -4.06
N GLU A 117 5.92 0.93 -3.05
CA GLU A 117 6.55 -0.36 -2.82
C GLU A 117 6.15 -0.84 -1.43
N THR A 118 5.89 -2.14 -1.28
CA THR A 118 5.60 -2.74 0.01
C THR A 118 6.35 -4.05 0.16
N SER A 119 7.17 -4.12 1.20
CA SER A 119 7.93 -5.31 1.56
C SER A 119 7.03 -6.34 2.24
N LEU A 120 7.22 -7.61 1.87
CA LEU A 120 6.58 -8.77 2.44
C LEU A 120 7.58 -9.59 3.26
N ASP A 121 7.86 -9.11 4.47
CA ASP A 121 8.84 -9.70 5.38
C ASP A 121 8.21 -10.46 6.55
N THR A 122 6.93 -10.18 6.87
CA THR A 122 6.32 -10.60 8.13
C THR A 122 5.01 -11.35 7.91
N ILE A 123 4.89 -12.53 8.52
CA ILE A 123 3.64 -13.29 8.64
C ILE A 123 3.13 -13.16 10.08
N SER A 124 1.87 -12.78 10.24
CA SER A 124 1.21 -12.74 11.55
C SER A 124 1.13 -14.15 12.15
N ALA A 125 1.69 -14.33 13.35
CA ALA A 125 1.61 -15.60 14.08
C ALA A 125 0.17 -16.00 14.45
N GLU A 126 -0.71 -14.99 14.63
CA GLU A 126 -2.10 -15.18 15.03
C GLU A 126 -2.99 -15.57 13.85
N THR A 127 -2.87 -14.83 12.74
CA THR A 127 -3.77 -14.98 11.59
C THR A 127 -3.17 -15.83 10.48
N ASN A 128 -1.86 -16.08 10.52
CA ASN A 128 -1.10 -16.75 9.47
C ASN A 128 -1.23 -16.06 8.09
N LYS A 129 -1.48 -14.75 8.10
CA LYS A 129 -1.55 -13.89 6.91
C LYS A 129 -0.32 -12.98 6.81
N LEU A 130 -0.03 -12.51 5.60
CA LEU A 130 0.97 -11.48 5.36
C LEU A 130 0.59 -10.19 6.10
N LEU A 131 1.57 -9.55 6.71
CA LEU A 131 1.43 -8.21 7.26
C LEU A 131 2.00 -7.22 6.26
N TYR A 132 1.13 -6.37 5.73
CA TYR A 132 1.53 -5.27 4.86
C TYR A 132 1.88 -4.07 5.72
N ARG A 133 3.08 -3.53 5.53
CA ARG A 133 3.51 -2.27 6.15
C ARG A 133 3.39 -1.16 5.12
N VAL A 134 2.20 -0.57 5.05
CA VAL A 134 1.95 0.62 4.23
C VAL A 134 1.96 1.82 5.18
N GLY A 135 2.81 2.81 4.92
CA GLY A 135 2.95 4.01 5.76
C GLY A 135 1.61 4.71 5.98
N GLU A 136 1.43 5.32 7.16
CA GLU A 136 0.16 5.98 7.55
C GLU A 136 -0.06 7.31 6.81
N HIS A 137 1.03 7.95 6.35
CA HIS A 137 1.05 9.13 5.48
C HIS A 137 2.18 8.95 4.47
N ASP A 138 1.84 8.45 3.29
CA ASP A 138 2.85 8.04 2.32
C ASP A 138 2.40 8.42 0.90
N GLY A 139 3.23 9.18 0.20
CA GLY A 139 2.92 9.78 -1.10
C GLY A 139 3.87 10.93 -1.46
N GLU A 140 3.97 11.22 -2.76
CA GLU A 140 4.70 12.37 -3.31
C GLU A 140 3.74 13.29 -4.07
N GLY A 141 3.94 14.60 -3.95
CA GLY A 141 3.07 15.58 -4.60
C GLY A 141 1.73 15.75 -3.87
N PRO A 142 0.63 16.11 -4.56
CA PRO A 142 -0.62 16.45 -3.89
C PRO A 142 -1.39 15.22 -3.39
N PHE A 143 -1.00 13.99 -3.70
CA PHE A 143 -1.75 12.78 -3.38
C PHE A 143 -1.09 11.98 -2.27
N TYR A 144 -1.87 11.63 -1.25
CA TYR A 144 -1.40 10.90 -0.08
C TYR A 144 -2.35 9.76 0.25
N LEU A 145 -1.80 8.65 0.75
CA LEU A 145 -2.58 7.60 1.41
C LEU A 145 -2.83 7.97 2.87
N GLU A 146 -4.04 7.73 3.33
CA GLU A 146 -4.42 7.82 4.74
C GLU A 146 -5.19 6.56 5.15
N LYS A 147 -4.86 6.05 6.34
CA LYS A 147 -5.59 4.94 6.94
C LYS A 147 -6.99 5.38 7.36
N LYS A 148 -8.01 4.64 6.94
CA LYS A 148 -9.40 4.86 7.34
C LYS A 148 -9.55 4.63 8.84
N GLU A 149 -10.28 5.51 9.51
CA GLU A 149 -10.69 5.29 10.91
C GLU A 149 -11.51 4.00 11.07
N ASN A 150 -12.40 3.75 10.12
CA ASN A 150 -13.25 2.57 10.07
C ASN A 150 -12.87 1.70 8.88
N THR A 151 -12.36 0.51 9.15
CA THR A 151 -11.96 -0.45 8.11
C THR A 151 -13.15 -1.26 7.63
N THR A 152 -13.14 -1.65 6.35
CA THR A 152 -14.14 -2.57 5.79
C THR A 152 -13.58 -3.99 5.65
N LYS A 153 -14.44 -4.95 5.29
CA LYS A 153 -14.04 -6.34 5.00
C LYS A 153 -14.65 -6.81 3.69
N LEU A 154 -14.56 -5.96 2.66
CA LEU A 154 -15.11 -6.21 1.34
C LEU A 154 -14.02 -6.79 0.43
N SER A 155 -14.43 -7.61 -0.53
CA SER A 155 -13.53 -7.93 -1.63
C SER A 155 -13.42 -6.70 -2.52
N THR A 156 -12.20 -6.32 -2.88
CA THR A 156 -11.96 -5.31 -3.91
C THR A 156 -12.61 -5.79 -5.22
N PRO A 157 -13.39 -4.96 -5.90
CA PRO A 157 -13.93 -5.31 -7.21
C PRO A 157 -12.79 -5.61 -8.19
N GLU A 158 -12.88 -6.72 -8.92
CA GLU A 158 -11.81 -7.19 -9.82
C GLU A 158 -11.43 -6.15 -10.88
N ASN A 159 -12.39 -5.33 -11.32
CA ASN A 159 -12.16 -4.28 -12.31
C ASN A 159 -11.31 -3.11 -11.80
N LEU A 160 -11.05 -3.02 -10.49
CA LEU A 160 -10.13 -2.03 -9.92
C LEU A 160 -8.69 -2.57 -9.83
N ILE A 161 -8.45 -3.86 -10.11
CA ILE A 161 -7.14 -4.49 -9.98
C ILE A 161 -6.56 -4.74 -11.37
N VAL A 162 -5.35 -4.23 -11.60
CA VAL A 162 -4.53 -4.60 -12.76
C VAL A 162 -3.37 -5.46 -12.28
N TYR A 163 -3.40 -6.74 -12.63
CA TYR A 163 -2.40 -7.71 -12.20
C TYR A 163 -1.10 -7.57 -13.00
N TYR A 164 0.03 -7.70 -12.29
CA TYR A 164 1.33 -7.93 -12.91
C TYR A 164 1.52 -9.42 -13.15
N GLU A 165 1.64 -9.78 -14.43
CA GLU A 165 1.80 -11.16 -14.93
C GLU A 165 3.27 -11.57 -15.09
N GLY A 166 4.21 -10.66 -14.80
CA GLY A 166 5.63 -10.96 -14.88
C GLY A 166 6.13 -11.73 -13.65
N GLY A 167 7.32 -12.31 -13.78
CA GLY A 167 8.01 -12.95 -12.66
C GLY A 167 8.71 -11.95 -11.73
N ILE A 168 9.30 -12.51 -10.67
CA ILE A 168 10.18 -11.81 -9.73
C ILE A 168 11.52 -11.49 -10.40
N LYS A 169 11.97 -10.23 -10.28
CA LYS A 169 13.27 -9.77 -10.78
C LYS A 169 14.34 -9.83 -9.69
#